data_AF-A0A949S7I8-F1
#
_entry.id   AF-A0A949S7I8-F1
#
_cell.length_a   1.000
_cell.length_b   1.000
_cell.length_c   1.000
_cell.angle_alpha   90.00
_cell.angle_beta   90.00
_cell.angle_gamma   90.00
#
_symmetry.space_group_name_H-M   'P 1'
#
loop_
_entity.id
_entity.type
_entity.pdbx_description
1 polymer ?
#
loop_
_entity_poly.entity_id
_entity_poly.type
_entity_poly.pdbx_seq_one_letter_code
_entity_poly.pdbx_strand_id
1 'polypeptide(L)'
;MKTLLKILSVTLIVIILIVIYLYFKLPSMEPTTKLIELNSQTLNEKLYIKNVIRGITGDHNTILISTTPEIDPFEDSSDDFIFKGWSPFYYKFTDDSLIVYTMKESIVPRNFNTNIKIVQVTLPNPDMIQFNDQYEKLGFIKLR
;
A
#
# COMPACT_ATOMS: atom_id res chain seq x y z
N MET A 1 36.05 44.99 -8.18
CA MET A 1 35.08 44.44 -9.18
C MET A 1 35.41 43.01 -9.58
N LYS A 2 36.61 42.69 -10.07
CA LYS A 2 37.00 41.32 -10.48
C LYS A 2 36.91 40.26 -9.36
N THR A 3 37.28 40.62 -8.13
CA THR A 3 37.19 39.74 -6.95
C THR A 3 35.76 39.46 -6.54
N LEU A 4 34.88 40.46 -6.60
CA LEU A 4 33.45 40.32 -6.31
C LEU A 4 32.77 39.38 -7.32
N LEU A 5 33.12 39.52 -8.61
CA LEU A 5 32.62 38.67 -9.68
C LEU A 5 33.02 37.20 -9.48
N LYS A 6 34.28 36.94 -9.07
CA LYS A 6 34.77 35.58 -8.78
C LYS A 6 34.00 34.91 -7.63
N ILE A 7 33.75 35.65 -6.55
CA ILE A 7 32.99 35.13 -5.40
C ILE A 7 31.58 34.74 -5.86
N LEU A 8 30.93 35.61 -6.64
CA LEU A 8 29.57 35.38 -7.13
C LEU A 8 29.49 34.15 -8.05
N SER A 9 30.48 33.95 -8.93
CA SER A 9 30.58 32.75 -9.77
C SER A 9 30.77 31.48 -8.95
N VAL A 10 31.61 31.49 -7.92
CA VAL A 10 31.83 30.33 -7.04
C VAL A 10 30.57 30.00 -6.26
N THR A 11 29.89 31.00 -5.70
CA THR A 11 28.62 30.80 -4.99
C THR A 11 27.55 30.19 -5.91
N LEU A 12 27.45 30.65 -7.15
CA LEU A 12 26.51 30.09 -8.13
C LEU A 12 26.82 28.61 -8.43
N ILE A 13 28.09 28.26 -8.61
CA ILE A 13 28.51 26.86 -8.85
C ILE A 13 28.14 25.98 -7.66
N VAL A 14 28.36 26.45 -6.43
CA VAL A 14 27.99 25.72 -5.22
C VAL A 14 26.47 25.49 -5.14
N ILE A 15 25.66 26.52 -5.45
CA ILE A 15 24.19 26.38 -5.49
C ILE A 15 23.76 25.35 -6.54
N ILE A 16 24.34 25.39 -7.74
CA ILE A 16 24.04 24.43 -8.81
C ILE A 16 24.38 23.01 -8.37
N LEU A 17 25.55 22.80 -7.76
CA LEU A 17 25.96 21.49 -7.24
C LEU A 17 25.02 20.99 -6.15
N ILE A 18 24.53 21.85 -5.27
CA ILE A 18 23.52 21.50 -4.26
C ILE A 18 22.21 21.08 -4.92
N VAL A 19 21.72 21.83 -5.91
CA VAL A 19 20.47 21.50 -6.62
C VAL A 19 20.59 20.16 -7.35
N ILE A 20 21.71 19.92 -8.03
CA ILE A 20 21.99 18.64 -8.70
C ILE A 20 22.05 17.50 -7.67
N TYR A 21 22.75 17.70 -6.56
CA TYR A 21 22.82 16.72 -5.49
C TYR A 21 21.44 16.37 -4.93
N LEU A 22 20.61 17.37 -4.66
CA LEU A 22 19.24 17.17 -4.18
C LEU A 22 18.38 16.44 -5.23
N TYR A 23 18.50 16.79 -6.51
CA TYR A 23 17.78 16.12 -7.60
C TYR A 23 18.08 14.62 -7.65
N PHE A 24 19.34 14.20 -7.47
CA PHE A 24 19.72 12.78 -7.47
C PHE A 24 19.42 12.05 -6.15
N LYS A 25 19.31 12.79 -5.03
CA LYS A 25 19.04 12.20 -3.71
C LYS A 25 17.56 12.13 -3.36
N LEU A 26 16.72 12.94 -3.98
CA LEU A 26 15.29 12.88 -3.74
C LEU A 26 14.75 11.54 -4.27
N PRO A 27 14.05 10.76 -3.42
CA PRO A 27 13.41 9.54 -3.88
C PRO A 27 12.42 9.86 -5.01
N SER A 28 12.27 8.95 -5.97
CA SER A 28 11.25 9.11 -7.00
C SER A 28 9.89 9.24 -6.31
N MET A 29 9.08 10.21 -6.75
CA MET A 29 7.72 10.41 -6.22
C MET A 29 6.73 9.36 -6.77
N GLU A 30 7.24 8.30 -7.40
CA GLU A 30 6.42 7.26 -7.99
C GLU A 30 5.78 6.41 -6.89
N PRO A 31 4.48 6.06 -7.03
CA PRO A 31 3.82 5.15 -6.12
C PRO A 31 4.56 3.82 -6.01
N THR A 32 4.94 3.42 -4.79
CA THR A 32 5.41 2.06 -4.57
C THR A 32 4.19 1.14 -4.52
N THR A 33 4.15 0.18 -5.44
CA THR A 33 3.04 -0.76 -5.58
C THR A 33 3.50 -2.19 -5.33
N LYS A 34 2.83 -2.90 -4.41
CA LYS A 34 2.99 -4.33 -4.18
C LYS A 34 1.70 -5.05 -4.56
N LEU A 35 1.78 -5.93 -5.56
CA LEU A 35 0.66 -6.76 -6.00
C LEU A 35 0.87 -8.20 -5.51
N ILE A 36 -0.15 -8.78 -4.91
CA ILE A 36 -0.20 -10.17 -4.44
C ILE A 36 -1.36 -10.85 -5.16
N GLU A 37 -1.07 -11.94 -5.85
CA GLU A 37 -2.07 -12.80 -6.48
C GLU A 37 -2.39 -13.97 -5.54
N LEU A 38 -3.68 -14.19 -5.31
CA LEU A 38 -4.22 -15.32 -4.57
C LEU A 38 -5.07 -16.15 -5.52
N ASN A 39 -4.90 -17.47 -5.48
CA ASN A 39 -5.55 -18.38 -6.39
C ASN A 39 -6.34 -19.43 -5.61
N SER A 40 -7.66 -19.47 -5.82
CA SER A 40 -8.51 -20.57 -5.36
C SER A 40 -8.42 -21.71 -6.37
N GLN A 41 -7.87 -22.84 -5.93
CA GLN A 41 -7.79 -24.04 -6.77
C GLN A 41 -9.16 -24.67 -7.03
N THR A 42 -10.07 -24.57 -6.05
CA THR A 42 -11.39 -25.19 -6.09
C THR A 42 -12.34 -24.43 -7.01
N LEU A 43 -12.36 -23.09 -6.92
CA LEU A 43 -13.22 -22.23 -7.71
C LEU A 43 -12.62 -21.86 -9.07
N ASN A 44 -11.31 -22.09 -9.26
CA ASN A 44 -10.54 -21.63 -10.41
C ASN A 44 -10.68 -20.10 -10.61
N GLU A 45 -10.71 -19.37 -9.50
CA GLU A 45 -10.83 -17.92 -9.44
C GLU A 45 -9.58 -17.30 -8.82
N LYS A 46 -9.32 -16.04 -9.18
CA LYS A 46 -8.18 -15.27 -8.69
C LYS A 46 -8.66 -14.04 -7.96
N LEU A 47 -7.90 -13.68 -6.94
CA LEU A 47 -8.08 -12.47 -6.17
C LEU A 47 -6.75 -11.73 -6.08
N TYR A 48 -6.79 -10.41 -6.14
CA TYR A 48 -5.61 -9.56 -6.14
C TYR A 48 -5.63 -8.64 -4.93
N ILE A 49 -4.56 -8.65 -4.15
CA ILE A 49 -4.33 -7.68 -3.08
C ILE A 49 -3.25 -6.72 -3.55
N LYS A 50 -3.60 -5.44 -3.69
CA LYS A 50 -2.69 -4.38 -4.12
C LYS A 50 -2.48 -3.38 -3.00
N ASN A 51 -1.24 -3.24 -2.55
CA ASN A 51 -0.83 -2.20 -1.60
C ASN A 51 -0.12 -1.08 -2.36
N VAL A 52 -0.64 0.13 -2.25
CA VAL A 52 -0.14 1.33 -2.93
C VAL A 52 0.25 2.36 -1.89
N ILE A 53 1.54 2.67 -1.85
CA ILE A 53 2.13 3.66 -0.95
C ILE A 53 2.56 4.87 -1.77
N ARG A 54 2.11 6.05 -1.38
CA ARG A 54 2.40 7.33 -2.05
C ARG A 54 2.83 8.38 -1.03
N GLY A 55 3.48 9.42 -1.55
CA GLY A 55 4.05 10.51 -0.75
C GLY A 55 5.47 10.19 -0.29
N ILE A 56 6.29 11.24 -0.11
CA ILE A 56 7.69 11.12 0.30
C ILE A 56 7.81 10.44 1.68
N THR A 57 6.80 10.65 2.53
CA THR A 57 6.67 10.06 3.87
C THR A 57 5.86 8.76 3.87
N GLY A 58 5.35 8.33 2.71
CA GLY A 58 4.45 7.18 2.56
C GLY A 58 3.04 7.40 3.12
N ASP A 59 2.70 8.64 3.50
CA ASP A 59 1.52 9.03 4.28
C ASP A 59 0.19 8.59 3.67
N HIS A 60 0.18 8.29 2.38
CA HIS A 60 -0.96 7.76 1.65
C HIS A 60 -0.73 6.28 1.32
N ASN A 61 -1.24 5.41 2.18
CA ASN A 61 -1.22 3.97 1.99
C ASN A 61 -2.65 3.43 1.80
N THR A 62 -2.87 2.80 0.65
CA THR A 62 -4.15 2.20 0.26
C THR A 62 -3.95 0.74 -0.09
N ILE A 63 -4.73 -0.13 0.53
CA ILE A 63 -4.81 -1.55 0.19
C ILE A 63 -6.13 -1.80 -0.52
N LEU A 64 -6.05 -2.46 -1.66
CA LEU A 64 -7.16 -2.79 -2.54
C LEU A 64 -7.27 -4.31 -2.65
N ILE A 65 -8.49 -4.83 -2.58
CA ILE A 65 -8.78 -6.24 -2.90
C ILE A 65 -9.70 -6.23 -4.11
N SER A 66 -9.27 -6.88 -5.20
CA SER A 66 -9.95 -6.88 -6.49
C SER A 66 -10.01 -8.27 -7.11
N THR A 67 -10.89 -8.44 -8.08
CA THR A 67 -10.98 -9.62 -8.95
C THR A 67 -10.16 -9.46 -10.23
N THR A 68 -9.61 -8.27 -10.50
CA THR A 68 -8.75 -8.00 -11.66
C THR A 68 -7.35 -7.51 -11.22
N PRO A 69 -6.31 -7.74 -12.04
CA PRO A 69 -4.96 -7.23 -11.75
C PRO A 69 -4.81 -5.73 -12.07
N GLU A 70 -5.64 -5.21 -12.97
CA GLU A 70 -5.64 -3.83 -13.46
C GLU A 70 -6.46 -2.93 -12.54
N ILE A 71 -5.88 -2.63 -11.38
CA ILE A 71 -6.55 -1.80 -10.38
C ILE A 71 -6.04 -0.37 -10.50
N ASP A 72 -6.90 0.60 -10.80
CA ASP A 72 -6.56 2.01 -10.64
C ASP A 72 -6.65 2.37 -9.14
N PRO A 73 -5.53 2.65 -8.45
CA PRO A 73 -5.55 3.01 -7.03
C PRO A 73 -5.93 4.47 -6.79
N PHE A 74 -6.29 5.22 -7.84
CA PHE A 74 -6.73 6.61 -7.80
C PHE A 74 -8.25 6.77 -7.98
N GLU A 75 -8.94 5.73 -8.46
CA GLU A 75 -10.38 5.74 -8.62
C GLU A 75 -11.01 5.02 -7.42
N ASP A 76 -11.93 5.70 -6.71
CA ASP A 76 -12.78 5.03 -5.72
C ASP A 76 -13.78 4.16 -6.48
N SER A 77 -13.29 3.02 -6.93
CA SER A 77 -14.07 2.02 -7.66
C SER A 77 -15.14 1.42 -6.75
N SER A 78 -16.37 1.33 -7.27
CA SER A 78 -17.45 0.59 -6.59
C SER A 78 -17.25 -0.93 -6.60
N ASP A 79 -16.14 -1.38 -7.19
CA ASP A 79 -15.90 -2.76 -7.59
C ASP A 79 -14.77 -3.38 -6.78
N ASP A 80 -14.14 -2.65 -5.85
CA ASP A 80 -13.01 -3.12 -5.04
C ASP A 80 -13.21 -2.86 -3.54
N PHE A 81 -12.63 -3.70 -2.69
CA PHE A 81 -12.54 -3.39 -1.26
C PHE A 81 -11.37 -2.42 -1.07
N ILE A 82 -11.61 -1.32 -0.36
CA ILE A 82 -10.64 -0.24 -0.21
C ILE A 82 -10.35 0.01 1.28
N PHE A 83 -9.10 -0.22 1.67
CA PHE A 83 -8.61 0.03 3.03
C PHE A 83 -7.59 1.18 2.99
N LYS A 84 -7.97 2.33 3.52
CA LYS A 84 -7.14 3.54 3.55
C LYS A 84 -6.48 3.72 4.93
N GLY A 85 -5.34 4.40 4.97
CA GLY A 85 -4.67 4.82 6.22
C GLY A 85 -3.42 4.01 6.53
N TRP A 86 -3.01 3.95 7.79
CA TRP A 86 -1.76 3.28 8.22
C TRP A 86 -1.96 2.11 9.19
N SER A 87 -3.21 1.82 9.55
CA SER A 87 -3.51 0.73 10.48
C SER A 87 -2.97 -0.59 9.93
N PRO A 88 -2.38 -1.45 10.78
CA PRO A 88 -1.89 -2.76 10.36
C PRO A 88 -2.93 -3.54 9.56
N PHE A 89 -2.46 -4.26 8.55
CA PHE A 89 -3.32 -5.10 7.70
C PHE A 89 -2.72 -6.49 7.62
N TYR A 90 -3.48 -7.46 8.12
CA TYR A 90 -3.11 -8.87 8.09
C TYR A 90 -4.10 -9.63 7.24
N TYR A 91 -3.61 -10.58 6.47
CA TYR A 91 -4.46 -11.43 5.67
C TYR A 91 -4.04 -12.89 5.74
N LYS A 92 -5.01 -13.76 5.52
CA LYS A 92 -4.80 -15.19 5.37
C LYS A 92 -5.76 -15.69 4.30
N PHE A 93 -5.22 -16.41 3.34
CA PHE A 93 -6.01 -17.04 2.29
C PHE A 93 -6.01 -18.55 2.53
N THR A 94 -7.19 -19.13 2.69
CA THR A 94 -7.39 -20.56 2.93
C THR A 94 -8.54 -21.04 2.08
N ASP A 95 -8.26 -22.03 1.24
CA ASP A 95 -9.18 -22.61 0.27
C ASP A 95 -9.81 -21.52 -0.61
N ASP A 96 -11.07 -21.17 -0.31
CA ASP A 96 -11.90 -20.24 -1.07
C ASP A 96 -12.27 -19.00 -0.25
N SER A 97 -11.53 -18.74 0.82
CA SER A 97 -11.79 -17.64 1.75
C SER A 97 -10.56 -16.79 2.01
N LEU A 98 -10.70 -15.48 1.78
CA LEU A 98 -9.78 -14.48 2.26
C LEU A 98 -10.28 -13.93 3.59
N ILE A 99 -9.49 -14.09 4.64
CA ILE A 99 -9.74 -13.49 5.95
C ILE A 99 -8.79 -12.31 6.11
N VAL A 100 -9.33 -11.12 6.40
CA VAL A 100 -8.57 -9.90 6.64
C VAL A 100 -8.83 -9.35 8.03
N TYR A 101 -7.76 -9.03 8.74
CA TYR A 101 -7.80 -8.41 10.06
C TYR A 101 -7.34 -6.97 9.93
N THR A 102 -8.19 -6.05 10.36
CA THR A 102 -8.03 -4.60 10.18
C THR A 102 -8.60 -3.84 11.37
N MET A 103 -8.20 -2.58 11.54
CA MET A 103 -8.83 -1.69 12.54
C MET A 103 -10.11 -1.03 12.03
N LYS A 104 -10.32 -1.04 10.71
CA LYS A 104 -11.49 -0.44 10.05
C LYS A 104 -11.87 -1.27 8.85
N GLU A 105 -13.16 -1.59 8.75
CA GLU A 105 -13.73 -2.30 7.60
C GLU A 105 -13.78 -1.41 6.37
N SER A 106 -13.54 -2.04 5.23
CA SER A 106 -13.95 -1.52 3.94
C SER A 106 -15.45 -1.70 3.77
N ILE A 107 -16.05 -0.77 3.04
CA ILE A 107 -17.40 -0.95 2.48
C ILE A 107 -17.36 -2.17 1.54
N VAL A 108 -18.42 -2.98 1.56
CA VAL A 108 -18.57 -4.09 0.62
C VAL A 108 -18.93 -3.53 -0.77
N PRO A 109 -18.10 -3.75 -1.79
CA PRO A 109 -18.35 -3.27 -3.15
C PRO A 109 -19.59 -3.93 -3.75
N ARG A 110 -20.39 -3.15 -4.51
CA ARG A 110 -21.66 -3.64 -5.07
C ARG A 110 -21.46 -4.59 -6.25
N ASN A 111 -20.40 -4.37 -7.04
CA ASN A 111 -20.14 -5.13 -8.25
C ASN A 111 -18.98 -6.12 -8.08
N PHE A 112 -18.72 -6.55 -6.84
CA PHE A 112 -17.65 -7.50 -6.55
C PHE A 112 -18.03 -8.91 -6.96
N ASN A 113 -17.64 -9.32 -8.17
CA ASN A 113 -18.08 -10.57 -8.74
C ASN A 113 -17.03 -11.69 -8.57
N THR A 114 -17.13 -12.44 -7.47
CA THR A 114 -16.34 -13.65 -7.19
C THR A 114 -17.09 -14.56 -6.23
N ASN A 115 -16.82 -15.85 -6.32
CA ASN A 115 -17.27 -16.85 -5.36
C ASN A 115 -16.32 -16.98 -4.15
N ILE A 116 -15.13 -16.37 -4.22
CA ILE A 116 -14.18 -16.30 -3.09
C ILE A 116 -14.80 -15.44 -1.99
N LYS A 117 -14.93 -16.02 -0.79
CA LYS A 117 -15.50 -15.33 0.37
C LYS A 117 -14.49 -14.38 0.99
N ILE A 118 -14.85 -13.12 1.15
CA ILE A 118 -14.04 -12.13 1.88
C ILE A 118 -14.63 -11.92 3.27
N VAL A 119 -13.85 -12.19 4.30
CA VAL A 119 -14.23 -12.02 5.71
C VAL A 119 -13.38 -10.90 6.31
N GLN A 120 -14.02 -9.81 6.69
CA GLN A 120 -13.38 -8.71 7.41
C GLN A 120 -13.58 -8.90 8.91
N VAL A 121 -12.50 -8.88 9.68
CA VAL A 121 -12.53 -8.93 11.14
C VAL A 121 -11.92 -7.64 11.67
N THR A 122 -12.76 -6.83 12.30
CA THR A 122 -12.32 -5.60 12.94
C THR A 122 -11.77 -5.88 14.32
N LEU A 123 -10.50 -5.53 14.53
CA LEU A 123 -9.86 -5.55 15.84
C LEU A 123 -9.68 -4.13 16.38
N PRO A 124 -10.16 -3.83 17.59
CA PRO A 124 -9.79 -2.58 18.26
C PRO A 124 -8.29 -2.56 18.55
N ASN A 125 -7.74 -1.37 18.84
CA ASN A 125 -6.30 -1.17 19.01
C ASN A 125 -5.63 -2.16 20.01
N PRO A 126 -6.18 -2.43 21.21
CA PRO A 126 -5.57 -3.37 22.15
C PRO A 126 -5.44 -4.79 21.57
N ASP A 127 -6.48 -5.26 20.90
CA ASP A 127 -6.51 -6.60 20.29
C ASP A 127 -5.57 -6.68 19.09
N MET A 128 -5.46 -5.59 18.32
CA MET A 128 -4.54 -5.49 17.20
C MET A 128 -3.07 -5.61 17.65
N ILE A 129 -2.72 -4.99 18.78
CA ILE A 129 -1.38 -5.10 19.38
C ILE A 129 -1.10 -6.54 19.77
N GLN A 130 -2.03 -7.19 20.48
CA GLN A 130 -1.87 -8.61 20.86
C GLN A 130 -1.77 -9.52 19.63
N PHE A 131 -2.56 -9.26 18.59
CA PHE A 131 -2.52 -10.02 17.35
C PHE A 131 -1.17 -9.89 16.63
N ASN A 132 -0.56 -8.71 16.64
CA ASN A 132 0.75 -8.45 16.03
C ASN A 132 1.87 -9.33 16.59
N ASP A 133 1.75 -9.85 17.81
CA ASP A 133 2.77 -10.71 18.42
C ASP A 133 2.61 -12.20 18.06
N GLN A 134 1.48 -12.58 17.46
CA GLN A 134 1.13 -13.99 17.21
C GLN A 134 0.67 -14.30 15.78
N TYR A 135 0.46 -13.30 14.91
CA TYR A 135 -0.12 -13.48 13.58
C TYR A 135 0.60 -14.55 12.73
N GLU A 136 1.93 -14.62 12.79
CA GLU A 136 2.72 -15.61 12.05
C GLU A 136 2.42 -17.03 12.49
N LYS A 137 2.29 -17.25 13.81
CA LYS A 137 1.94 -18.57 14.38
C LYS A 137 0.52 -18.99 13.98
N LEU A 138 -0.36 -18.02 13.75
CA LEU A 138 -1.72 -18.23 13.27
C LEU A 138 -1.79 -18.40 11.74
N GLY A 139 -0.67 -18.26 11.03
CA GLY A 139 -0.55 -18.40 9.59
C GLY A 139 -1.05 -17.19 8.79
N PHE A 140 -1.09 -16.02 9.41
CA PHE A 140 -1.39 -14.76 8.73
C PHE A 140 -0.11 -14.13 8.17
N ILE A 141 -0.27 -13.32 7.13
CA ILE A 141 0.77 -12.50 6.54
C ILE A 141 0.47 -11.04 6.84
N LYS A 142 1.46 -10.33 7.38
CA LYS A 142 1.39 -8.88 7.58
C LYS A 142 1.76 -8.16 6.28
N LEU A 143 0.85 -7.32 5.79
CA LEU A 143 1.08 -6.53 4.56
C LEU A 143 1.67 -5.15 4.87
N ARG A 144 1.35 -4.60 6.05
CA ARG A 144 1.93 -3.40 6.64
C ARG A 144 1.79 -3.42 8.16
#